data_AF-A0A0D9QFA1-F1
#
_entry.id   AF-A0A0D9QFA1-F1
#
_cell.length_a   1.000
_cell.length_b   1.000
_cell.length_c   1.000
_cell.angle_alpha   90.00
_cell.angle_beta   90.00
_cell.angle_gamma   90.00
#
_symmetry.space_group_name_H-M   'P 1'
#
loop_
_entity.id
_entity.type
_entity.pdbx_description
1 polymer ?
#
loop_
_entity_poly.entity_id
_entity_poly.type
_entity_poly.pdbx_seq_one_letter_code
_entity_poly.pdbx_strand_id
1 'polypeptide(L)'
;MSTCDRLESSGVKVEGAENAGTTQKGECPGEEDKQGEVKKGEAKLSTLHDEPDGEQQDEPDEEETKPHPCTLEDDVNINRIIERLAKEDPQALAKIYSLMKNNNCLNFYPLLTPYHNIRRLVDILIEENYQHENTWCVHCDAAFICQLLYEGFIPVANKQKIYKVENNQTKIVKECLLIPKIHYVRSCMHPSEIHISRKVKKKCKNYFMTVNKDFDGVLQGIVEKHGQNWLYPFVQKEFKKIFEKQVTYKNVRMHSVELWCGDFLAAGEIGCTVGSIYTSLTGFQRQNCAGTIQLCALAKLLQKQEFDLWDLGMLLPYKKTIGSKEVSMKDFFKMHRVFKHRAPNFCVPFQDRLNCAVLINGTAGARADALAEVREEVSREASPEGNHPD
;
A
#
# COMPACT_ATOMS: atom_id res chain seq x y z
N MET A 1 -21.94 14.69 -13.20
CA MET A 1 -22.51 14.43 -14.54
C MET A 1 -21.54 13.59 -15.33
N SER A 2 -22.08 12.58 -16.01
CA SER A 2 -21.42 11.50 -16.75
C SER A 2 -20.92 11.95 -18.13
N THR A 3 -19.77 11.38 -18.56
CA THR A 3 -19.43 10.74 -19.87
C THR A 3 -18.04 11.11 -20.44
N CYS A 4 -17.55 10.21 -21.32
CA CYS A 4 -16.31 10.16 -22.12
C CYS A 4 -15.04 9.59 -21.45
N ASP A 5 -14.43 8.47 -21.86
CA ASP A 5 -14.64 7.59 -23.02
C ASP A 5 -14.07 6.17 -22.73
N ARG A 6 -14.78 5.16 -23.24
CA ARG A 6 -14.30 3.79 -23.53
C ARG A 6 -13.99 3.70 -25.02
N LEU A 7 -13.26 2.63 -25.39
CA LEU A 7 -12.89 2.11 -26.73
C LEU A 7 -11.42 2.41 -27.07
N GLU A 8 -10.57 1.47 -27.53
CA GLU A 8 -10.85 0.29 -28.35
C GLU A 8 -9.71 -0.73 -28.23
N SER A 9 -10.04 -2.02 -28.16
CA SER A 9 -9.12 -3.16 -28.28
C SER A 9 -9.27 -3.78 -29.67
N SER A 10 -8.21 -3.78 -30.46
CA SER A 10 -8.17 -4.44 -31.78
C SER A 10 -8.15 -5.97 -31.63
N GLY A 11 -9.10 -6.63 -32.29
CA GLY A 11 -9.28 -8.07 -32.27
C GLY A 11 -8.36 -8.86 -33.19
N VAL A 12 -8.18 -10.13 -32.84
CA VAL A 12 -7.86 -11.21 -33.76
C VAL A 12 -8.95 -12.27 -33.58
N LYS A 13 -9.64 -12.59 -34.69
CA LYS A 13 -10.71 -13.59 -34.80
C LYS A 13 -10.14 -15.00 -34.68
N VAL A 14 -10.83 -15.87 -33.93
CA VAL A 14 -10.97 -17.30 -34.27
C VAL A 14 -12.43 -17.68 -33.99
N GLU A 15 -13.08 -18.25 -35.00
CA GLU A 15 -14.46 -18.72 -35.02
C GLU A 15 -14.65 -20.05 -34.27
N GLY A 16 -15.87 -20.29 -33.77
CA GLY A 16 -16.39 -21.65 -33.63
C GLY A 16 -17.23 -21.95 -32.38
N ALA A 17 -18.52 -22.18 -32.63
CA ALA A 17 -19.50 -22.98 -31.88
C ALA A 17 -20.44 -22.30 -30.87
N GLU A 18 -21.70 -22.23 -31.33
CA GLU A 18 -23.02 -22.18 -30.67
C GLU A 18 -23.08 -23.06 -29.39
N ASN A 19 -23.94 -22.86 -28.39
CA ASN A 19 -25.39 -22.62 -28.43
C ASN A 19 -25.96 -22.38 -27.00
N ALA A 20 -27.10 -21.65 -26.92
CA ALA A 20 -28.17 -21.63 -25.89
C ALA A 20 -27.82 -21.37 -24.39
N GLY A 21 -28.54 -20.58 -23.59
CA GLY A 21 -29.81 -19.87 -23.72
C GLY A 21 -30.30 -19.40 -22.32
N THR A 22 -31.20 -18.40 -22.35
CA THR A 22 -32.26 -18.12 -21.35
C THR A 22 -31.96 -17.17 -20.17
N THR A 23 -32.30 -15.89 -20.39
CA THR A 23 -33.23 -15.01 -19.67
C THR A 23 -33.69 -15.36 -18.24
N GLN A 24 -33.61 -14.42 -17.29
CA GLN A 24 -34.80 -13.78 -16.69
C GLN A 24 -34.48 -12.59 -15.77
N LYS A 25 -35.30 -11.53 -15.95
CA LYS A 25 -35.46 -10.32 -15.14
C LYS A 25 -36.15 -10.64 -13.81
N GLY A 26 -35.91 -9.83 -12.79
CA GLY A 26 -36.74 -9.73 -11.58
C GLY A 26 -36.67 -8.33 -10.99
N GLU A 27 -37.81 -7.63 -11.03
CA GLU A 27 -38.04 -6.26 -10.58
C GLU A 27 -38.18 -6.15 -9.05
N CYS A 28 -37.91 -4.96 -8.52
CA CYS A 28 -38.21 -4.54 -7.14
C CYS A 28 -39.68 -4.07 -7.03
N PRO A 29 -40.21 -4.00 -5.79
CA PRO A 29 -41.04 -2.88 -5.39
C PRO A 29 -40.54 -2.20 -4.10
N GLY A 30 -40.82 -0.90 -4.00
CA GLY A 30 -40.55 -0.04 -2.83
C GLY A 30 -41.76 0.14 -1.91
N GLU A 31 -41.79 1.30 -1.25
CA GLU A 31 -42.68 1.81 -0.16
C GLU A 31 -42.13 1.54 1.26
N GLU A 32 -42.16 2.45 2.24
CA GLU A 32 -42.53 3.87 2.36
C GLU A 32 -42.03 4.38 3.74
N ASP A 33 -41.87 5.71 3.86
CA ASP A 33 -41.52 6.47 5.05
C ASP A 33 -42.51 6.35 6.21
N LYS A 34 -42.02 6.36 7.46
CA LYS A 34 -42.68 7.04 8.60
C LYS A 34 -41.69 7.64 9.60
N GLN A 35 -41.80 8.96 9.78
CA GLN A 35 -41.25 9.77 10.86
C GLN A 35 -41.96 9.49 12.19
N GLY A 36 -41.26 9.67 13.32
CA GLY A 36 -41.81 9.59 14.67
C GLY A 36 -40.88 10.21 15.73
N GLU A 37 -41.39 11.25 16.39
CA GLU A 37 -40.77 12.25 17.26
C GLU A 37 -40.06 11.81 18.57
N VAL A 38 -39.25 12.78 19.03
CA VAL A 38 -38.54 12.95 20.31
C VAL A 38 -39.47 12.97 21.54
N LYS A 39 -39.00 12.43 22.68
CA LYS A 39 -39.38 12.93 24.02
C LYS A 39 -38.20 12.98 25.00
N LYS A 40 -38.04 14.16 25.61
CA LYS A 40 -37.23 14.50 26.78
C LYS A 40 -37.82 13.88 28.06
N GLY A 41 -36.95 13.63 29.04
CA GLY A 41 -37.33 13.42 30.44
C GLY A 41 -36.17 13.76 31.38
N GLU A 42 -36.28 14.88 32.09
CA GLU A 42 -35.49 15.22 33.29
C GLU A 42 -36.29 14.85 34.54
N ALA A 43 -35.62 14.44 35.63
CA ALA A 43 -35.89 14.89 37.01
C ALA A 43 -34.93 14.27 38.06
N LYS A 44 -34.13 15.14 38.71
CA LYS A 44 -33.78 15.32 40.15
C LYS A 44 -33.82 14.11 41.12
N LEU A 45 -32.75 13.77 41.86
CA LEU A 45 -32.04 14.41 43.00
C LEU A 45 -32.45 13.79 44.35
N SER A 46 -31.51 13.17 45.06
CA SER A 46 -31.54 13.07 46.53
C SER A 46 -30.11 13.14 47.10
N THR A 47 -29.92 14.12 47.99
CA THR A 47 -28.76 14.42 48.83
C THR A 47 -28.69 13.49 50.06
N LEU A 48 -27.50 13.33 50.65
CA LEU A 48 -27.23 13.36 52.10
C LEU A 48 -25.70 13.52 52.36
N HIS A 49 -25.41 14.14 53.50
CA HIS A 49 -24.21 14.85 53.97
C HIS A 49 -22.93 14.03 54.21
N ASP A 50 -21.75 14.68 54.13
CA ASP A 50 -20.88 14.97 55.29
C ASP A 50 -19.69 15.92 54.93
N GLU A 51 -19.29 16.72 55.92
CA GLU A 51 -18.34 17.86 55.94
C GLU A 51 -16.85 17.41 56.19
N PRO A 52 -15.85 18.33 56.22
CA PRO A 52 -14.63 18.25 55.40
C PRO A 52 -13.33 17.93 56.17
N ASP A 53 -12.29 17.59 55.40
CA ASP A 53 -10.86 17.86 55.64
C ASP A 53 -10.23 17.74 54.24
N GLY A 54 -9.64 18.76 53.60
CA GLY A 54 -8.60 19.63 54.09
C GLY A 54 -7.36 19.36 53.23
N GLU A 55 -7.28 19.92 52.01
CA GLU A 55 -6.03 19.99 51.23
C GLU A 55 -6.15 21.03 50.11
N GLN A 56 -5.21 21.96 50.09
CA GLN A 56 -5.11 23.09 49.16
C GLN A 56 -4.94 22.60 47.72
N GLN A 57 -5.79 23.05 46.81
CA GLN A 57 -5.57 23.00 45.38
C GLN A 57 -5.71 24.40 44.80
N ASP A 58 -4.61 24.87 44.22
CA ASP A 58 -4.51 26.11 43.46
C ASP A 58 -5.47 26.09 42.26
N GLU A 59 -6.16 27.20 42.05
CA GLU A 59 -7.05 27.42 40.91
C GLU A 59 -6.30 27.38 39.57
N PRO A 60 -6.89 26.81 38.51
CA PRO A 60 -6.45 27.08 37.15
C PRO A 60 -7.24 28.26 36.58
N ASP A 61 -6.52 29.34 36.27
CA ASP A 61 -7.01 30.50 35.51
C ASP A 61 -7.77 30.08 34.23
N GLU A 62 -9.01 30.52 34.13
CA GLU A 62 -9.80 30.49 32.89
C GLU A 62 -9.25 31.53 31.90
N GLU A 63 -8.27 31.13 31.08
CA GLU A 63 -7.89 31.90 29.90
C GLU A 63 -8.78 31.51 28.72
N GLU A 64 -9.76 32.36 28.43
CA GLU A 64 -10.61 32.30 27.23
C GLU A 64 -9.75 32.18 25.95
N THR A 65 -9.64 30.98 25.40
CA THR A 65 -9.08 30.76 24.05
C THR A 65 -10.02 31.34 23.00
N LYS A 66 -9.78 32.60 22.63
CA LYS A 66 -10.27 33.20 21.37
C LYS A 66 -9.70 32.38 20.20
N PRO A 67 -10.48 32.13 19.13
CA PRO A 67 -10.01 31.35 17.99
C PRO A 67 -8.85 32.10 17.31
N HIS A 68 -7.65 31.53 17.36
CA HIS A 68 -6.51 32.05 16.62
C HIS A 68 -6.77 31.92 15.10
N PRO A 69 -6.49 32.96 14.29
CA PRO A 69 -6.59 32.85 12.84
C PRO A 69 -5.59 31.82 12.35
N CYS A 70 -6.05 30.84 11.56
CA CYS A 70 -5.20 29.84 10.93
C CYS A 70 -4.24 30.51 9.94
N THR A 71 -3.09 30.98 10.41
CA THR A 71 -1.98 31.40 9.56
C THR A 71 -1.30 30.15 9.05
N LEU A 72 -1.60 29.74 7.82
CA LEU A 72 -0.78 28.77 7.10
C LEU A 72 0.68 29.24 7.16
N GLU A 73 1.50 28.57 7.96
CA GLU A 73 2.93 28.84 8.10
C GLU A 73 3.63 28.68 6.73
N ASP A 74 4.78 29.37 6.54
CA ASP A 74 5.43 29.56 5.23
C ASP A 74 5.76 28.25 4.48
N ASP A 75 5.76 27.10 5.14
CA ASP A 75 6.17 25.78 4.60
C ASP A 75 5.05 24.97 3.92
N VAL A 76 3.81 25.46 3.92
CA VAL A 76 2.70 24.93 3.11
C VAL A 76 2.03 25.97 2.20
N ASN A 77 2.35 27.25 2.41
CA ASN A 77 1.82 28.35 1.61
C ASN A 77 2.39 28.34 0.18
N ILE A 78 1.54 28.12 -0.82
CA ILE A 78 1.99 27.97 -2.21
C ILE A 78 2.78 29.18 -2.75
N ASN A 79 2.45 30.40 -2.32
CA ASN A 79 3.18 31.60 -2.76
C ASN A 79 4.61 31.60 -2.23
N ARG A 80 4.79 31.20 -0.96
CA ARG A 80 6.12 31.05 -0.35
C ARG A 80 6.92 29.92 -0.98
N ILE A 81 6.27 28.81 -1.30
CA ILE A 81 6.91 27.70 -2.00
C ILE A 81 7.34 28.12 -3.41
N ILE A 82 6.53 28.90 -4.13
CA ILE A 82 6.89 29.47 -5.44
C ILE A 82 8.07 30.43 -5.31
N GLU A 83 8.06 31.33 -4.32
CA GLU A 83 9.19 32.25 -4.06
C GLU A 83 10.49 31.47 -3.80
N ARG A 84 10.41 30.37 -3.06
CA ARG A 84 11.55 29.50 -2.77
C ARG A 84 12.02 28.73 -4.00
N LEU A 85 11.10 28.12 -4.74
CA LEU A 85 11.39 27.45 -6.01
C LEU A 85 12.05 28.41 -7.02
N ALA A 86 11.59 29.66 -7.12
CA ALA A 86 12.18 30.64 -8.02
C ALA A 86 13.66 30.93 -7.70
N LYS A 87 14.04 30.84 -6.42
CA LYS A 87 15.41 31.08 -5.95
C LYS A 87 16.28 29.81 -6.02
N GLU A 88 15.75 28.67 -5.57
CA GLU A 88 16.53 27.44 -5.36
C GLU A 88 16.44 26.45 -6.52
N ASP A 89 15.32 26.40 -7.24
CA ASP A 89 15.09 25.45 -8.35
C ASP A 89 14.20 26.07 -9.45
N PRO A 90 14.71 27.09 -10.17
CA PRO A 90 13.94 27.80 -11.19
C PRO A 90 13.56 26.88 -12.37
N GLN A 91 14.31 25.80 -12.60
CA GLN A 91 14.00 24.82 -13.65
C GLN A 91 12.76 23.99 -13.30
N ALA A 92 12.64 23.50 -12.06
CA ALA A 92 11.42 22.82 -11.62
C ALA A 92 10.22 23.77 -11.64
N LEU A 93 10.38 25.03 -11.25
CA LEU A 93 9.31 26.01 -11.31
C LEU A 93 8.81 26.23 -12.75
N ALA A 94 9.71 26.43 -13.70
CA ALA A 94 9.37 26.58 -15.12
C ALA A 94 8.63 25.33 -15.65
N LYS A 95 9.05 24.14 -15.22
CA LYS A 95 8.40 22.88 -15.58
C LYS A 95 6.99 22.77 -14.98
N ILE A 96 6.79 23.15 -13.72
CA ILE A 96 5.48 23.19 -13.05
C ILE A 96 4.52 24.09 -13.85
N TYR A 97 4.93 25.32 -14.15
CA TYR A 97 4.10 26.26 -14.92
C TYR A 97 3.76 25.73 -16.32
N SER A 98 4.73 25.14 -17.02
CA SER A 98 4.50 24.54 -18.34
C SER A 98 3.50 23.38 -18.26
N LEU A 99 3.60 22.53 -17.23
CA LEU A 99 2.67 21.42 -17.02
C LEU A 99 1.26 21.88 -16.71
N MET A 100 1.10 22.85 -15.80
CA MET A 100 -0.21 23.40 -15.41
C MET A 100 -0.90 24.13 -16.56
N LYS A 101 -0.16 24.87 -17.38
CA LYS A 101 -0.68 25.56 -18.57
C LYS A 101 -1.22 24.58 -19.62
N ASN A 102 -0.58 23.42 -19.75
CA ASN A 102 -0.85 22.47 -20.82
C ASN A 102 -1.75 21.30 -20.40
N ASN A 103 -1.94 21.08 -19.09
CA ASN A 103 -2.74 19.99 -18.54
C ASN A 103 -3.72 20.53 -17.49
N ASN A 104 -4.91 20.93 -17.95
CA ASN A 104 -5.95 21.47 -17.06
C ASN A 104 -6.28 20.54 -15.88
N CYS A 105 -6.14 19.22 -16.06
CA CYS A 105 -6.40 18.25 -15.00
C CYS A 105 -5.47 18.38 -13.79
N LEU A 106 -4.20 18.77 -13.98
CA LEU A 106 -3.23 18.88 -12.88
C LEU A 106 -3.59 19.99 -11.89
N ASN A 107 -4.36 20.99 -12.33
CA ASN A 107 -4.83 22.08 -11.48
C ASN A 107 -5.84 21.61 -10.40
N PHE A 108 -6.40 20.41 -10.54
CA PHE A 108 -7.32 19.82 -9.56
C PHE A 108 -6.63 18.91 -8.54
N TYR A 109 -5.34 18.63 -8.70
CA TYR A 109 -4.58 17.77 -7.80
C TYR A 109 -3.53 18.59 -7.05
N PRO A 110 -3.36 18.38 -5.73
CA PRO A 110 -2.32 19.04 -4.95
C PRO A 110 -0.92 18.79 -5.53
N LEU A 111 -0.15 19.86 -5.67
CA LEU A 111 1.26 19.82 -6.03
C LEU A 111 2.09 19.54 -4.77
N LEU A 112 2.98 18.55 -4.85
CA LEU A 112 3.97 18.28 -3.80
C LEU A 112 5.37 18.66 -4.30
N THR A 113 6.20 19.18 -3.41
CA THR A 113 7.61 19.48 -3.67
C THR A 113 8.45 19.21 -2.43
N PRO A 114 9.77 19.04 -2.54
CA PRO A 114 10.68 18.86 -1.39
C PRO A 114 10.70 20.06 -0.42
N TYR A 115 10.14 21.20 -0.82
CA TYR A 115 10.09 22.42 -0.04
C TYR A 115 8.85 22.48 0.87
N HIS A 116 7.85 21.63 0.61
CA HIS A 116 6.66 21.58 1.43
C HIS A 116 6.90 20.81 2.73
N ASN A 117 6.22 21.22 3.80
CA ASN A 117 6.00 20.37 4.95
C ASN A 117 4.95 19.30 4.62
N ILE A 118 5.41 18.16 4.10
CA ILE A 118 4.55 17.06 3.65
C ILE A 118 3.62 16.56 4.77
N ARG A 119 4.07 16.55 6.03
CA ARG A 119 3.24 16.15 7.17
C ARG A 119 2.04 17.07 7.34
N ARG A 120 2.25 18.39 7.28
CA ARG A 120 1.17 19.38 7.38
C ARG A 120 0.24 19.35 6.18
N LEU A 121 0.76 19.10 4.97
CA LEU A 121 -0.10 18.89 3.81
C LEU A 121 -1.03 17.68 4.00
N VAL A 122 -0.56 16.61 4.63
CA VAL A 122 -1.45 15.48 4.97
C VAL A 122 -2.55 15.91 5.94
N ASP A 123 -2.27 16.75 6.94
CA ASP A 123 -3.30 17.31 7.84
C ASP A 123 -4.37 18.07 7.04
N ILE A 124 -3.96 18.99 6.16
CA ILE A 124 -4.86 19.77 5.31
C ILE A 124 -5.70 18.85 4.41
N LEU A 125 -5.11 17.83 3.79
CA LEU A 125 -5.85 16.90 2.91
C LEU A 125 -6.90 16.08 3.68
N ILE A 126 -6.64 15.76 4.94
CA ILE A 126 -7.60 15.08 5.82
C ILE A 126 -8.74 16.04 6.21
N GLU A 127 -8.41 17.28 6.58
CA GLU A 127 -9.37 18.32 6.96
C GLU A 127 -10.31 18.68 5.80
N GLU A 128 -9.78 18.80 4.59
CA GLU A 128 -10.51 19.08 3.36
C GLU A 128 -11.25 17.85 2.80
N ASN A 129 -11.18 16.70 3.46
CA ASN A 129 -11.79 15.44 3.04
C ASN A 129 -11.45 15.07 1.58
N TYR A 130 -10.16 15.15 1.22
CA TYR A 130 -9.70 15.02 -0.15
C TYR A 130 -9.96 13.61 -0.75
N GLN A 131 -10.87 13.52 -1.74
CA GLN A 131 -11.34 12.22 -2.27
C GLN A 131 -10.62 11.74 -3.53
N HIS A 132 -9.82 12.60 -4.19
CA HIS A 132 -9.29 12.28 -5.52
C HIS A 132 -8.05 11.36 -5.50
N GLU A 133 -7.54 11.00 -4.31
CA GLU A 133 -6.41 10.10 -4.03
C GLU A 133 -5.03 10.48 -4.58
N ASN A 134 -4.98 11.14 -5.72
CA ASN A 134 -3.76 11.44 -6.45
C ASN A 134 -3.22 12.81 -6.01
N THR A 135 -1.91 12.93 -5.95
CA THR A 135 -1.20 14.22 -5.97
C THR A 135 -0.21 14.19 -7.13
N TRP A 136 0.54 15.25 -7.37
CA TRP A 136 1.55 15.24 -8.41
C TRP A 136 2.78 16.05 -8.01
N CYS A 137 3.92 15.74 -8.62
CA CYS A 137 5.16 16.44 -8.39
C CYS A 137 6.09 16.34 -9.60
N VAL A 138 7.01 17.30 -9.71
CA VAL A 138 8.07 17.30 -10.74
C VAL A 138 9.38 16.70 -10.21
N HIS A 139 9.61 16.79 -8.91
CA HIS A 139 10.71 16.15 -8.19
C HIS A 139 10.46 14.66 -8.05
N CYS A 140 11.46 13.85 -8.35
CA CYS A 140 11.34 12.40 -8.31
C CYS A 140 12.59 11.69 -7.80
N ASP A 141 13.55 12.42 -7.23
CA ASP A 141 14.75 11.82 -6.67
C ASP A 141 14.43 10.98 -5.43
N ALA A 142 15.34 10.04 -5.13
CA ALA A 142 15.21 9.12 -4.00
C ALA A 142 15.02 9.84 -2.65
N ALA A 143 15.58 11.03 -2.43
CA ALA A 143 15.46 11.73 -1.15
C ALA A 143 14.02 12.21 -0.96
N PHE A 144 13.44 12.82 -1.99
CA PHE A 144 12.04 13.23 -1.96
C PHE A 144 11.07 12.04 -1.92
N ILE A 145 11.35 10.97 -2.67
CA ILE A 145 10.57 9.72 -2.60
C ILE A 145 10.55 9.17 -1.17
N CYS A 146 11.66 9.18 -0.46
CA CYS A 146 11.68 8.74 0.93
C CYS A 146 10.86 9.64 1.85
N GLN A 147 10.83 10.97 1.63
CA GLN A 147 9.95 11.86 2.39
C GLN A 147 8.48 11.50 2.19
N LEU A 148 8.08 11.24 0.94
CA LEU A 148 6.72 10.81 0.59
C LEU A 148 6.35 9.47 1.26
N LEU A 149 7.23 8.46 1.17
CA LEU A 149 7.05 7.17 1.81
C LEU A 149 6.95 7.30 3.34
N TYR A 150 7.82 8.12 3.94
CA TYR A 150 7.83 8.37 5.39
C TYR A 150 6.53 9.01 5.90
N GLU A 151 5.88 9.82 5.07
CA GLU A 151 4.59 10.45 5.36
C GLU A 151 3.40 9.67 4.77
N GLY A 152 3.58 8.40 4.39
CA GLY A 152 2.49 7.47 4.07
C GLY A 152 1.94 7.51 2.64
N PHE A 153 2.55 8.31 1.75
CA PHE A 153 2.21 8.29 0.33
C PHE A 153 2.76 7.04 -0.36
N ILE A 154 2.06 6.55 -1.39
CA ILE A 154 2.59 5.55 -2.33
C ILE A 154 3.05 6.25 -3.62
N PRO A 155 4.36 6.32 -3.88
CA PRO A 155 4.89 6.89 -5.11
C PRO A 155 4.59 5.96 -6.30
N VAL A 156 3.71 6.42 -7.20
CA VAL A 156 3.52 5.81 -8.52
C VAL A 156 3.83 6.84 -9.59
N ALA A 157 4.01 6.46 -10.85
CA ALA A 157 4.23 7.43 -11.92
C ALA A 157 3.25 7.27 -13.09
N ASN A 158 3.04 8.36 -13.83
CA ASN A 158 2.17 8.42 -14.99
C ASN A 158 2.78 9.32 -16.09
N LYS A 159 2.50 9.01 -17.35
CA LYS A 159 2.92 9.81 -18.51
C LYS A 159 1.96 10.98 -18.69
N GLN A 160 2.47 12.20 -18.54
CA GLN A 160 1.78 13.44 -18.90
C GLN A 160 2.23 13.94 -20.26
N LYS A 161 1.31 14.56 -21.00
CA LYS A 161 1.66 15.25 -22.25
C LYS A 161 2.25 16.60 -21.91
N ILE A 162 3.41 16.90 -22.48
CA ILE A 162 4.05 18.21 -22.40
C ILE A 162 4.26 18.75 -23.80
N TYR A 163 4.18 20.06 -23.93
CA TYR A 163 4.38 20.75 -25.20
C TYR A 163 5.72 21.47 -25.11
N LYS A 164 6.68 21.05 -25.94
CA LYS A 164 8.00 21.67 -26.06
C LYS A 164 8.08 22.42 -27.38
N VAL A 165 8.63 23.63 -27.34
CA VAL A 165 8.95 24.39 -28.56
C VAL A 165 10.37 24.03 -28.97
N GLU A 166 10.53 23.40 -30.13
CA GLU A 166 11.82 23.08 -30.74
C GLU A 166 11.79 23.60 -32.18
N ASN A 167 12.80 24.38 -32.59
CA ASN A 167 12.89 24.96 -33.94
C ASN A 167 11.62 25.71 -34.38
N ASN A 168 11.04 26.53 -33.49
CA ASN A 168 9.78 27.25 -33.69
C ASN A 168 8.57 26.34 -33.99
N GLN A 169 8.65 25.04 -33.68
CA GLN A 169 7.55 24.10 -33.79
C GLN A 169 7.19 23.51 -32.43
N THR A 170 5.91 23.46 -32.13
CA THR A 170 5.40 22.81 -30.92
C THR A 170 5.36 21.31 -31.11
N LYS A 171 6.18 20.57 -30.35
CA LYS A 171 6.16 19.11 -30.30
C LYS A 171 5.51 18.62 -29.01
N ILE A 172 4.68 17.60 -29.12
CA ILE A 172 4.09 16.91 -27.97
C ILE A 172 5.04 15.80 -27.54
N VAL A 173 5.57 15.90 -26.33
CA VAL A 173 6.41 14.87 -25.70
C VAL A 173 5.64 14.26 -24.53
N LYS A 174 5.81 12.96 -24.28
CA LYS A 174 5.27 12.30 -23.09
C LYS A 174 6.35 12.27 -22.03
N GLU A 175 6.15 12.99 -20.93
CA GLU A 175 7.06 12.99 -19.78
C GLU A 175 6.43 12.21 -18.63
N CYS A 176 7.23 11.38 -17.96
CA CYS A 176 6.73 10.64 -16.80
C CYS A 176 6.87 11.51 -15.55
N LEU A 177 5.77 11.70 -14.83
CA LEU A 177 5.73 12.39 -13.55
C LEU A 177 5.43 11.40 -12.44
N LEU A 178 5.96 11.68 -11.26
CA LEU A 178 5.55 11.00 -10.05
C LEU A 178 4.18 11.56 -9.61
N ILE A 179 3.27 10.65 -9.30
CA ILE A 179 1.89 10.85 -8.87
C ILE A 179 1.74 10.17 -7.51
N PRO A 180 2.20 10.79 -6.41
CA PRO A 180 2.10 10.18 -5.09
C PRO A 180 0.63 10.00 -4.70
N LYS A 181 0.27 8.78 -4.27
CA LYS A 181 -1.09 8.45 -3.86
C LYS A 181 -1.25 8.49 -2.35
N ILE A 182 -2.23 9.25 -1.89
CA ILE A 182 -2.64 9.29 -0.49
C ILE A 182 -3.69 8.22 -0.18
N HIS A 183 -4.52 7.86 -1.18
CA HIS A 183 -5.70 6.99 -1.08
C HIS A 183 -6.78 7.51 -0.12
N TYR A 184 -8.02 7.58 -0.60
CA TYR A 184 -9.16 7.99 0.24
C TYR A 184 -9.58 6.84 1.17
N VAL A 185 -9.50 5.62 0.66
CA VAL A 185 -9.66 4.38 1.42
C VAL A 185 -8.42 3.50 1.21
N ARG A 186 -7.81 3.08 2.30
CA ARG A 186 -6.64 2.20 2.31
C ARG A 186 -7.04 0.77 2.65
N SER A 187 -6.44 -0.20 1.97
CA SER A 187 -6.52 -1.62 2.33
C SER A 187 -5.42 -1.94 3.31
N CYS A 188 -5.78 -2.26 4.55
CA CYS A 188 -4.81 -2.49 5.63
C CYS A 188 -5.26 -3.65 6.52
N MET A 189 -4.31 -4.25 7.23
CA MET A 189 -4.58 -5.21 8.31
C MET A 189 -3.41 -5.29 9.27
N HIS A 190 -3.65 -5.78 10.49
CA HIS A 190 -2.55 -6.26 11.31
C HIS A 190 -2.07 -7.62 10.73
N PRO A 191 -0.77 -7.93 10.67
CA PRO A 191 -0.28 -9.15 10.02
C PRO A 191 -0.87 -10.47 10.58
N SER A 192 -1.28 -10.49 11.85
CA SER A 192 -1.95 -11.65 12.47
C SER A 192 -3.35 -11.94 11.93
N GLU A 193 -3.99 -10.98 11.27
CA GLU A 193 -5.37 -11.08 10.77
C GLU A 193 -5.47 -11.83 9.43
N ILE A 194 -4.33 -12.20 8.85
CA ILE A 194 -4.26 -12.93 7.58
C ILE A 194 -5.12 -14.20 7.62
N HIS A 195 -6.04 -14.32 6.66
CA HIS A 195 -6.80 -15.54 6.45
C HIS A 195 -6.01 -16.52 5.56
N ILE A 196 -5.61 -17.66 6.15
CA ILE A 196 -4.83 -18.70 5.45
C ILE A 196 -5.72 -19.90 5.13
N SER A 197 -6.08 -20.05 3.86
CA SER A 197 -6.88 -21.18 3.38
C SER A 197 -6.17 -22.54 3.52
N ARG A 198 -6.96 -23.62 3.62
CA ARG A 198 -6.42 -25.01 3.63
C ARG A 198 -5.57 -25.31 2.39
N LYS A 199 -5.95 -24.76 1.23
CA LYS A 199 -5.22 -24.92 -0.03
C LYS A 199 -3.81 -24.34 0.05
N VAL A 200 -3.65 -23.16 0.67
CA VAL A 200 -2.34 -22.54 0.89
C VAL A 200 -1.48 -23.40 1.82
N LYS A 201 -2.05 -23.85 2.95
CA LYS A 201 -1.35 -24.73 3.90
C LYS A 201 -0.79 -25.99 3.23
N LYS A 202 -1.56 -26.62 2.33
CA LYS A 202 -1.12 -27.81 1.58
C LYS A 202 -0.04 -27.50 0.53
N LYS A 203 -0.13 -26.35 -0.15
CA LYS A 203 0.73 -26.03 -1.30
C LYS A 203 2.06 -25.35 -0.93
N CYS A 204 2.20 -24.82 0.28
CA CYS A 204 3.36 -24.02 0.67
C CYS A 204 4.65 -24.82 0.97
N LYS A 205 4.60 -26.16 1.02
CA LYS A 205 5.72 -27.03 1.44
C LYS A 205 7.02 -26.79 0.68
N ASN A 206 6.94 -26.67 -0.64
CA ASN A 206 8.10 -26.56 -1.53
C ASN A 206 8.50 -25.10 -1.81
N TYR A 207 7.87 -24.14 -1.11
CA TYR A 207 8.15 -22.72 -1.29
C TYR A 207 9.00 -22.18 -0.16
N PHE A 208 9.93 -21.29 -0.52
CA PHE A 208 10.84 -20.65 0.41
C PHE A 208 10.82 -19.14 0.20
N MET A 209 10.84 -18.40 1.29
CA MET A 209 10.87 -16.94 1.29
C MET A 209 12.27 -16.44 1.59
N THR A 210 12.71 -15.41 0.87
CA THR A 210 13.86 -14.58 1.25
C THR A 210 13.44 -13.11 1.26
N VAL A 211 14.26 -12.29 1.89
CA VAL A 211 14.09 -10.83 1.88
C VAL A 211 15.41 -10.17 1.55
N ASN A 212 15.39 -9.25 0.59
CA ASN A 212 16.53 -8.51 0.08
C ASN A 212 17.60 -9.42 -0.54
N LYS A 213 17.20 -10.52 -1.20
CA LYS A 213 18.13 -11.42 -1.88
C LYS A 213 18.31 -11.08 -3.35
N ASP A 214 17.24 -10.73 -4.05
CA ASP A 214 17.25 -10.54 -5.50
C ASP A 214 16.31 -9.40 -5.93
N PHE A 215 16.67 -8.18 -5.54
CA PHE A 215 15.87 -6.98 -5.82
C PHE A 215 15.70 -6.75 -7.33
N ASP A 216 16.77 -6.91 -8.10
CA ASP A 216 16.74 -6.73 -9.56
C ASP A 216 15.86 -7.81 -10.23
N GLY A 217 15.95 -9.08 -9.81
CA GLY A 217 15.09 -10.14 -10.31
C GLY A 217 13.61 -9.93 -9.98
N VAL A 218 13.30 -9.34 -8.82
CA VAL A 218 11.93 -8.95 -8.47
C VAL A 218 11.42 -7.80 -9.33
N LEU A 219 12.20 -6.74 -9.53
CA LEU A 219 11.84 -5.64 -10.43
C LEU A 219 11.58 -6.14 -11.85
N GLN A 220 12.46 -6.99 -12.36
CA GLN A 220 12.33 -7.60 -13.67
C GLN A 220 11.03 -8.43 -13.76
N GLY A 221 10.72 -9.26 -12.76
CA GLY A 221 9.48 -10.02 -12.72
C GLY A 221 8.20 -9.16 -12.69
N ILE A 222 8.23 -8.01 -12.01
CA ILE A 222 7.13 -7.04 -12.01
C ILE A 222 6.93 -6.47 -13.41
N VAL A 223 8.01 -6.04 -14.07
CA VAL A 223 7.97 -5.44 -15.41
C VAL A 223 7.54 -6.47 -16.46
N GLU A 224 8.00 -7.72 -16.37
CA GLU A 224 7.55 -8.82 -17.23
C GLU A 224 6.05 -9.05 -17.11
N LYS A 225 5.51 -9.01 -15.89
CA LYS A 225 4.11 -9.34 -15.63
C LYS A 225 3.14 -8.22 -16.02
N HIS A 226 3.51 -6.96 -15.76
CA HIS A 226 2.61 -5.81 -15.85
C HIS A 226 3.04 -4.76 -16.87
N GLY A 227 4.18 -4.96 -17.54
CA GLY A 227 4.88 -3.90 -18.25
C GLY A 227 5.47 -2.87 -17.27
N GLN A 228 5.92 -1.73 -17.80
CA GLN A 228 6.36 -0.62 -16.95
C GLN A 228 5.23 -0.10 -16.06
N ASN A 229 4.00 -0.02 -16.58
CA ASN A 229 2.83 0.54 -15.90
C ASN A 229 3.15 1.88 -15.22
N TRP A 230 3.30 1.90 -13.89
CA TRP A 230 3.73 3.06 -13.11
C TRP A 230 5.20 3.00 -12.67
N LEU A 231 5.82 1.81 -12.70
CA LEU A 231 7.20 1.55 -12.29
C LEU A 231 8.15 1.80 -13.46
N TYR A 232 8.14 3.02 -13.99
CA TYR A 232 9.02 3.45 -15.08
C TYR A 232 10.50 3.35 -14.69
N PRO A 233 11.44 3.29 -15.65
CA PRO A 233 12.86 3.12 -15.37
C PRO A 233 13.45 4.13 -14.38
N PHE A 234 12.97 5.38 -14.36
CA PHE A 234 13.41 6.36 -13.37
C PHE A 234 12.96 5.98 -11.95
N VAL A 235 11.72 5.50 -11.76
CA VAL A 235 11.23 5.03 -10.44
C VAL A 235 12.04 3.82 -9.98
N GLN A 236 12.31 2.86 -10.87
CA GLN A 236 13.14 1.69 -10.58
C GLN A 236 14.54 2.10 -10.09
N LYS A 237 15.18 3.05 -10.79
CA LYS A 237 16.49 3.58 -10.43
C LYS A 237 16.48 4.22 -9.04
N GLU A 238 15.50 5.06 -8.73
CA GLU A 238 15.44 5.74 -7.45
C GLU A 238 15.09 4.77 -6.30
N PHE A 239 14.20 3.79 -6.53
CA PHE A 239 13.94 2.72 -5.56
C PHE A 239 15.19 1.88 -5.30
N LYS A 240 16.00 1.60 -6.32
CA LYS A 240 17.28 0.88 -6.16
C LYS A 240 18.27 1.66 -5.29
N LYS A 241 18.38 2.99 -5.47
CA LYS A 241 19.21 3.83 -4.58
C LYS A 241 18.77 3.74 -3.12
N ILE A 242 17.46 3.68 -2.86
CA ILE A 242 16.90 3.53 -1.51
C ILE A 242 17.19 2.14 -0.94
N PHE A 243 17.00 1.09 -1.75
CA PHE A 243 17.28 -0.30 -1.39
C PHE A 243 18.76 -0.50 -1.02
N GLU A 244 19.67 0.02 -1.84
CA GLU A 244 21.12 -0.05 -1.64
C GLU A 244 21.63 0.93 -0.57
N LYS A 245 20.72 1.69 0.05
CA LYS A 245 21.02 2.71 1.08
C LYS A 245 21.97 3.81 0.61
N GLN A 246 22.06 4.05 -0.70
CA GLN A 246 22.78 5.20 -1.25
C GLN A 246 22.11 6.52 -0.84
N VAL A 247 20.78 6.49 -0.70
CA VAL A 247 19.98 7.58 -0.15
C VAL A 247 19.15 7.02 0.99
N THR A 248 19.20 7.70 2.13
CA THR A 248 18.43 7.33 3.33
C THR A 248 17.69 8.54 3.86
N TYR A 249 16.55 8.31 4.50
CA TYR A 249 15.78 9.35 5.18
C TYR A 249 15.04 8.70 6.35
N LYS A 250 15.38 9.14 7.57
CA LYS A 250 14.84 8.61 8.82
C LYS A 250 14.93 7.07 8.84
N ASN A 251 13.81 6.39 9.06
CA ASN A 251 13.70 4.93 9.13
C ASN A 251 13.06 4.29 7.89
N VAL A 252 13.00 5.01 6.75
CA VAL A 252 12.51 4.44 5.49
C VAL A 252 13.51 3.42 4.95
N ARG A 253 13.02 2.22 4.61
CA ARG A 253 13.80 1.22 3.87
C ARG A 253 12.97 0.61 2.76
N MET A 254 13.61 0.35 1.62
CA MET A 254 13.03 -0.40 0.51
C MET A 254 13.46 -1.87 0.61
N HIS A 255 12.57 -2.78 0.24
CA HIS A 255 12.76 -4.21 0.34
C HIS A 255 12.30 -4.92 -0.92
N SER A 256 12.96 -6.03 -1.24
CA SER A 256 12.40 -7.08 -2.06
C SER A 256 12.05 -8.28 -1.19
N VAL A 257 10.92 -8.92 -1.49
CA VAL A 257 10.52 -10.20 -0.91
C VAL A 257 10.42 -11.19 -2.06
N GLU A 258 11.16 -12.28 -1.96
CA GLU A 258 11.24 -13.29 -3.01
C GLU A 258 10.60 -14.60 -2.54
N LEU A 259 9.83 -15.24 -3.42
CA LEU A 259 9.30 -16.59 -3.21
C LEU A 259 9.92 -17.56 -4.21
N TRP A 260 10.66 -18.53 -3.69
CA TRP A 260 11.38 -19.55 -4.46
C TRP A 260 10.66 -20.89 -4.43
N CYS A 261 10.67 -21.61 -5.55
CA CYS A 261 10.33 -23.03 -5.63
C CYS A 261 11.52 -23.76 -6.25
N GLY A 262 12.27 -24.52 -5.44
CA GLY A 262 13.65 -24.84 -5.80
C GLY A 262 14.45 -23.56 -6.04
N ASP A 263 15.12 -23.44 -7.19
CA ASP A 263 15.86 -22.23 -7.59
C ASP A 263 15.07 -21.28 -8.48
N PHE A 264 13.79 -21.59 -8.74
CA PHE A 264 12.93 -20.75 -9.56
C PHE A 264 12.26 -19.65 -8.73
N LEU A 265 12.46 -18.38 -9.12
CA LEU A 265 11.76 -17.23 -8.54
C LEU A 265 10.28 -17.23 -8.97
N ALA A 266 9.45 -17.89 -8.17
CA ALA A 266 8.06 -18.18 -8.48
C ALA A 266 7.11 -17.00 -8.27
N ALA A 267 7.44 -16.10 -7.34
CA ALA A 267 6.75 -14.84 -7.10
C ALA A 267 7.72 -13.86 -6.40
N GLY A 268 7.36 -12.58 -6.40
CA GLY A 268 8.10 -11.58 -5.64
C GLY A 268 7.33 -10.28 -5.53
N GLU A 269 7.67 -9.45 -4.54
CA GLU A 269 7.17 -8.08 -4.42
C GLU A 269 8.26 -7.12 -3.96
N ILE A 270 8.10 -5.86 -4.34
CA ILE A 270 8.78 -4.75 -3.67
C ILE A 270 7.83 -4.12 -2.65
N GLY A 271 8.39 -3.76 -1.51
CA GLY A 271 7.69 -3.07 -0.43
C GLY A 271 8.64 -2.15 0.33
N CYS A 272 8.10 -1.31 1.20
CA CYS A 272 8.91 -0.47 2.07
C CYS A 272 8.51 -0.63 3.53
N THR A 273 9.43 -0.26 4.43
CA THR A 273 9.16 -0.16 5.86
C THR A 273 9.33 1.27 6.34
N VAL A 274 8.44 1.69 7.24
CA VAL A 274 8.53 2.94 8.01
C VAL A 274 8.09 2.62 9.43
N GLY A 275 9.04 2.50 10.35
CA GLY A 275 8.76 1.98 11.69
C GLY A 275 8.19 0.57 11.62
N SER A 276 7.13 0.29 12.38
CA SER A 276 6.43 -1.00 12.42
C SER A 276 5.33 -1.11 11.34
N ILE A 277 5.43 -0.32 10.27
CA ILE A 277 4.56 -0.37 9.09
C ILE A 277 5.33 -1.02 7.94
N TYR A 278 4.73 -2.04 7.31
CA TYR A 278 5.19 -2.57 6.04
C TYR A 278 4.16 -2.23 4.96
N THR A 279 4.59 -1.56 3.88
CA THR A 279 3.74 -1.22 2.74
C THR A 279 4.13 -2.07 1.53
N SER A 280 3.22 -2.95 1.09
CA SER A 280 3.37 -3.69 -0.18
C SER A 280 3.06 -2.75 -1.35
N LEU A 281 4.02 -2.56 -2.26
CA LEU A 281 3.85 -1.64 -3.40
C LEU A 281 3.32 -2.38 -4.63
N THR A 282 4.06 -3.39 -5.09
CA THR A 282 3.66 -4.22 -6.24
C THR A 282 4.47 -5.50 -6.27
N GLY A 283 3.89 -6.53 -6.90
CA GLY A 283 4.53 -7.81 -7.06
C GLY A 283 4.04 -8.56 -8.29
N PHE A 284 4.57 -9.76 -8.48
CA PHE A 284 4.24 -10.66 -9.57
C PHE A 284 4.16 -12.10 -9.07
N GLN A 285 3.56 -12.96 -9.88
CA GLN A 285 3.64 -14.41 -9.72
C GLN A 285 3.79 -15.06 -11.09
N ARG A 286 4.63 -16.08 -11.16
CA ARG A 286 4.86 -16.93 -12.34
C ARG A 286 4.14 -18.28 -12.22
N GLN A 287 3.82 -18.72 -10.99
CA GLN A 287 3.09 -19.96 -10.74
C GLN A 287 1.75 -19.70 -10.06
N ASN A 288 0.76 -20.54 -10.37
CA ASN A 288 -0.56 -20.46 -9.76
C ASN A 288 -0.48 -20.64 -8.24
N CYS A 289 -1.16 -19.76 -7.50
CA CYS A 289 -1.17 -19.70 -6.03
C CYS A 289 0.11 -19.17 -5.38
N ALA A 290 1.21 -18.94 -6.11
CA ALA A 290 2.47 -18.45 -5.55
C ALA A 290 2.28 -17.08 -4.88
N GLY A 291 1.53 -16.16 -5.51
CA GLY A 291 1.25 -14.85 -4.91
C GLY A 291 0.50 -14.95 -3.57
N THR A 292 -0.49 -15.82 -3.46
CA THR A 292 -1.22 -16.02 -2.20
C THR A 292 -0.36 -16.69 -1.13
N ILE A 293 0.51 -17.64 -1.51
CA ILE A 293 1.48 -18.27 -0.60
C ILE A 293 2.47 -17.22 -0.08
N GLN A 294 3.02 -16.38 -0.96
CA GLN A 294 3.90 -15.28 -0.58
C GLN A 294 3.22 -14.35 0.43
N LEU A 295 2.00 -13.88 0.15
CA LEU A 295 1.28 -13.02 1.09
C LEU A 295 1.07 -13.68 2.45
N CYS A 296 0.67 -14.97 2.48
CA CYS A 296 0.48 -15.68 3.75
C CYS A 296 1.78 -15.87 4.53
N ALA A 297 2.88 -16.19 3.85
CA ALA A 297 4.19 -16.36 4.48
C ALA A 297 4.75 -15.02 4.97
N LEU A 298 4.59 -13.95 4.17
CA LEU A 298 5.03 -12.60 4.53
C LEU A 298 4.26 -12.08 5.74
N ALA A 299 2.94 -12.29 5.79
CA ALA A 299 2.13 -11.97 6.96
C ALA A 299 2.70 -12.58 8.25
N LYS A 300 3.10 -13.86 8.18
CA LYS A 300 3.64 -14.59 9.33
C LYS A 300 5.04 -14.14 9.70
N LEU A 301 5.86 -13.77 8.71
CA LEU A 301 7.14 -13.12 8.96
C LEU A 301 6.92 -11.77 9.65
N LEU A 302 6.12 -10.87 9.08
CA LEU A 302 5.81 -9.55 9.66
C LEU A 302 5.23 -9.65 11.07
N GLN A 303 4.32 -10.62 11.32
CA GLN A 303 3.80 -10.90 12.65
C GLN A 303 4.91 -11.27 13.64
N LYS A 304 5.82 -12.18 13.25
CA LYS A 304 6.97 -12.59 14.09
C LYS A 304 8.01 -11.49 14.29
N GLN A 305 7.96 -10.44 13.46
CA GLN A 305 8.89 -9.31 13.50
C GLN A 305 8.23 -8.07 14.10
N GLU A 306 7.07 -8.23 14.75
CA GLU A 306 6.38 -7.19 15.52
C GLU A 306 5.98 -5.97 14.68
N PHE A 307 5.57 -6.19 13.44
CA PHE A 307 4.90 -5.16 12.65
C PHE A 307 3.45 -4.96 13.13
N ASP A 308 3.07 -3.70 13.35
CA ASP A 308 1.73 -3.29 13.78
C ASP A 308 0.76 -3.15 12.60
N LEU A 309 1.27 -2.79 11.42
CA LEU A 309 0.43 -2.47 10.26
C LEU A 309 1.04 -3.01 8.97
N TRP A 310 0.22 -3.79 8.25
CA TRP A 310 0.47 -4.14 6.87
C TRP A 310 -0.44 -3.32 5.95
N ASP A 311 0.16 -2.35 5.27
CA ASP A 311 -0.49 -1.51 4.27
C ASP A 311 -0.39 -2.16 2.89
N LEU A 312 -1.54 -2.50 2.32
CA LEU A 312 -1.64 -3.11 0.99
C LEU A 312 -1.97 -2.06 -0.08
N GLY A 313 -2.07 -0.77 0.24
CA GLY A 313 -2.41 0.28 -0.71
C GLY A 313 -3.88 0.25 -1.12
N MET A 314 -4.13 0.16 -2.43
CA MET A 314 -5.49 0.19 -2.99
C MET A 314 -6.33 -1.04 -2.61
N LEU A 315 -7.61 -0.81 -2.36
CA LEU A 315 -8.60 -1.87 -2.17
C LEU A 315 -8.78 -2.73 -3.43
N LEU A 316 -8.59 -4.04 -3.29
CA LEU A 316 -8.85 -5.02 -4.35
C LEU A 316 -9.67 -6.18 -3.78
N PRO A 317 -10.64 -6.76 -4.52
CA PRO A 317 -11.54 -7.79 -3.98
C PRO A 317 -10.81 -8.97 -3.34
N TYR A 318 -9.69 -9.42 -3.91
CA TYR A 318 -8.91 -10.53 -3.35
C TYR A 318 -8.19 -10.19 -2.03
N LYS A 319 -7.98 -8.90 -1.71
CA LYS A 319 -7.35 -8.51 -0.45
C LYS A 319 -8.31 -8.70 0.72
N LYS A 320 -9.61 -8.45 0.50
CA LYS A 320 -10.66 -8.74 1.48
C LYS A 320 -10.73 -10.23 1.81
N THR A 321 -10.56 -11.11 0.83
CA THR A 321 -10.61 -12.56 1.07
C THR A 321 -9.44 -13.09 1.89
N ILE A 322 -8.31 -12.38 1.92
CA ILE A 322 -7.17 -12.69 2.79
C ILE A 322 -7.19 -11.94 4.13
N GLY A 323 -8.24 -11.17 4.43
CA GLY A 323 -8.43 -10.52 5.74
C GLY A 323 -8.18 -9.00 5.77
N SER A 324 -7.85 -8.36 4.64
CA SER A 324 -7.65 -6.91 4.63
C SER A 324 -8.96 -6.17 4.92
N LYS A 325 -8.86 -5.06 5.66
CA LYS A 325 -9.96 -4.16 5.98
C LYS A 325 -9.85 -2.87 5.18
N GLU A 326 -10.99 -2.23 4.99
CA GLU A 326 -11.06 -0.85 4.50
C GLU A 326 -10.80 0.10 5.67
N VAL A 327 -9.85 1.01 5.50
CA VAL A 327 -9.46 2.00 6.50
C VAL A 327 -9.58 3.37 5.86
N SER A 328 -10.31 4.29 6.49
CA SER A 328 -10.44 5.67 6.02
C SER A 328 -9.07 6.37 5.99
N MET A 329 -8.90 7.39 5.15
CA MET A 329 -7.68 8.21 5.14
C MET A 329 -7.33 8.72 6.56
N LYS A 330 -8.33 9.22 7.29
CA LYS A 330 -8.16 9.74 8.66
C LYS A 330 -7.66 8.65 9.62
N ASP A 331 -8.26 7.47 9.60
CA ASP A 331 -7.87 6.37 10.49
C ASP A 331 -6.51 5.78 10.13
N PHE A 332 -6.21 5.68 8.82
CA PHE A 332 -4.90 5.27 8.34
C PHE A 332 -3.82 6.21 8.88
N PHE A 333 -4.00 7.52 8.74
CA PHE A 333 -2.99 8.48 9.22
C PHE A 333 -2.90 8.57 10.74
N LYS A 334 -3.99 8.30 11.47
CA LYS A 334 -3.96 8.14 12.93
C LYS A 334 -3.05 6.98 13.34
N MET A 335 -3.21 5.80 12.73
CA MET A 335 -2.35 4.63 12.96
C MET A 335 -0.91 4.88 12.50
N HIS A 336 -0.75 5.39 11.28
CA HIS A 336 0.55 5.65 10.65
C HIS A 336 1.42 6.56 11.52
N ARG A 337 0.86 7.64 12.09
CA ARG A 337 1.59 8.57 12.98
C ARG A 337 2.14 7.90 14.23
N VAL A 338 1.47 6.87 14.74
CA VAL A 338 1.95 6.11 15.90
C VAL A 338 2.98 5.08 15.48
N PHE A 339 2.67 4.28 14.46
CA PHE A 339 3.48 3.12 14.08
C PHE A 339 4.77 3.49 13.34
N LYS A 340 4.81 4.63 12.64
CA LYS A 340 6.02 5.11 11.94
C LYS A 340 7.21 5.39 12.87
N HIS A 341 6.96 5.54 14.17
CA HIS A 341 7.98 5.78 15.20
C HIS A 341 8.33 4.54 16.04
N ARG A 342 7.61 3.42 15.87
CA ARG A 342 7.90 2.16 16.56
C ARG A 342 8.92 1.35 15.76
N ALA A 343 9.91 0.79 16.44
CA ALA A 343 10.90 -0.06 15.79
C ALA A 343 10.41 -1.52 15.80
N PRO A 344 10.28 -2.20 14.65
CA PRO A 344 10.03 -3.63 14.61
C PRO A 344 11.33 -4.39 14.89
N ASN A 345 11.22 -5.66 15.28
CA ASN A 345 12.36 -6.59 15.41
C ASN A 345 12.78 -7.15 14.04
N PHE A 346 12.86 -6.29 13.01
CA PHE A 346 13.07 -6.68 11.63
C PHE A 346 14.54 -6.59 11.20
N CYS A 347 15.23 -7.73 11.25
CA CYS A 347 16.63 -7.83 10.85
C CYS A 347 16.77 -8.40 9.44
N VAL A 348 17.10 -7.54 8.47
CA VAL A 348 17.35 -7.92 7.06
C VAL A 348 18.85 -7.81 6.72
N PRO A 349 19.38 -8.59 5.77
CA PRO A 349 18.65 -9.48 4.85
C PRO A 349 18.34 -10.87 5.42
N PHE A 350 17.25 -11.49 4.96
CA PHE A 350 16.97 -12.91 5.17
C PHE A 350 17.38 -13.67 3.91
N GLN A 351 18.68 -13.91 3.74
CA GLN A 351 19.22 -14.57 2.55
C GLN A 351 19.09 -16.09 2.60
N ASP A 352 19.02 -16.63 3.81
CA ASP A 352 18.66 -18.02 4.07
C ASP A 352 17.19 -18.23 3.74
N ARG A 353 16.93 -19.28 2.97
CA ARG A 353 15.59 -19.62 2.47
C ARG A 353 14.69 -20.05 3.63
N LEU A 354 13.75 -19.20 4.04
CA LEU A 354 12.75 -19.50 5.07
C LEU A 354 11.65 -20.38 4.49
N ASN A 355 11.50 -21.61 4.96
CA ASN A 355 10.45 -22.50 4.46
C ASN A 355 9.04 -21.96 4.78
N CYS A 356 8.19 -21.83 3.76
CA CYS A 356 6.87 -21.23 3.90
C CYS A 356 5.91 -22.09 4.74
N ALA A 357 6.02 -23.42 4.72
CA ALA A 357 5.23 -24.28 5.59
C ALA A 357 5.60 -24.09 7.07
N VAL A 358 6.87 -23.87 7.39
CA VAL A 358 7.30 -23.55 8.76
C VAL A 358 6.77 -22.18 9.22
N LEU A 359 6.80 -21.17 8.33
CA LEU A 359 6.23 -19.84 8.63
C LEU A 359 4.71 -19.91 8.84
N ILE A 360 4.00 -20.64 7.98
CA ILE A 360 2.53 -20.68 7.94
C ILE A 360 1.92 -21.62 8.98
N ASN A 361 2.47 -22.83 9.13
CA ASN A 361 1.93 -23.87 10.01
C ASN A 361 2.61 -23.94 11.38
N GLY A 362 3.75 -23.23 11.55
CA GLY A 362 4.59 -23.37 12.73
C GLY A 362 5.45 -24.63 12.69
N THR A 363 6.34 -24.78 13.68
CA THR A 363 7.30 -25.89 13.77
C THR A 363 6.62 -27.24 14.04
N ALA A 364 5.47 -27.26 14.71
CA ALA A 364 4.71 -28.48 14.97
C ALA A 364 4.15 -29.14 13.70
N GLY A 365 3.72 -28.34 12.70
CA GLY A 365 3.22 -28.86 11.42
C GLY A 365 4.32 -29.47 10.57
N ALA A 366 5.52 -28.86 10.57
CA ALA A 366 6.67 -29.39 9.83
C ALA A 366 7.15 -30.76 10.37
N ARG A 367 7.08 -30.96 11.69
CA ARG A 367 7.49 -32.24 12.33
C ARG A 367 6.48 -33.35 12.08
N ALA A 368 5.18 -33.04 12.12
CA ALA A 368 4.11 -34.00 11.81
C ALA A 368 4.14 -34.43 10.33
N ASP A 369 4.47 -33.50 9.43
CA ASP A 369 4.55 -33.77 7.99
C ASP A 369 5.83 -34.52 7.60
N ALA A 370 6.98 -34.22 8.21
CA ALA A 370 8.22 -35.01 8.02
C ALA A 370 8.02 -36.46 8.47
N LEU A 371 7.27 -36.68 9.56
CA LEU A 371 6.88 -38.01 10.01
C LEU A 371 5.89 -38.69 9.04
N ALA A 372 5.08 -37.93 8.29
CA ALA A 372 4.16 -38.47 7.29
C ALA A 372 4.87 -38.82 5.97
N GLU A 373 5.84 -38.01 5.54
CA GLU A 373 6.65 -38.28 4.34
C GLU A 373 7.57 -39.49 4.53
N VAL A 374 8.21 -39.61 5.70
CA VAL A 374 8.95 -40.83 6.08
C VAL A 374 8.03 -42.05 6.11
N ARG A 375 6.78 -41.92 6.55
CA ARG A 375 5.80 -43.02 6.52
C ARG A 375 5.38 -43.42 5.11
N GLU A 376 5.24 -42.47 4.18
CA GLU A 376 4.95 -42.78 2.78
C GLU A 376 6.16 -43.43 2.07
N GLU A 377 7.39 -42.99 2.34
CA GLU A 377 8.59 -43.62 1.78
C GLU A 377 8.78 -45.05 2.31
N VAL A 378 8.64 -45.26 3.62
CA VAL A 378 8.70 -46.61 4.22
C VAL A 378 7.58 -47.51 3.70
N SER A 379 6.40 -46.98 3.38
CA SER A 379 5.30 -47.76 2.78
C SER A 379 5.55 -48.13 1.32
N ARG A 380 6.32 -47.31 0.58
CA ARG A 380 6.71 -47.60 -0.82
C ARG A 380 7.82 -48.64 -0.90
N GLU A 381 8.73 -48.67 0.07
CA GLU A 381 9.79 -49.69 0.16
C GLU A 381 9.26 -51.04 0.70
N ALA A 382 8.14 -51.04 1.43
CA ALA A 382 7.55 -52.22 2.04
C ALA A 382 6.55 -53.00 1.14
N SER A 383 6.52 -52.75 -0.18
CA SER A 383 5.74 -53.57 -1.13
C SER A 383 6.67 -54.59 -1.81
N PRO A 384 6.69 -55.88 -1.38
CA PRO A 384 7.44 -56.90 -2.09
C PRO A 384 6.65 -57.34 -3.34
N GLU A 385 7.32 -57.39 -4.48
CA GLU A 385 6.86 -58.08 -5.68
C GLU A 385 6.52 -59.54 -5.32
N GLY A 386 5.21 -59.84 -5.30
CA GLY A 386 4.68 -61.15 -4.99
C GLY A 386 4.25 -61.92 -6.25
N ASN A 387 5.09 -62.88 -6.62
CA ASN A 387 4.78 -64.18 -7.23
C ASN A 387 3.87 -64.28 -8.47
N HIS A 388 4.50 -64.68 -9.58
CA HIS A 388 3.91 -65.55 -10.60
C HIS A 388 3.76 -66.99 -10.07
N PRO A 389 2.61 -67.67 -10.26
CA PRO A 389 2.54 -69.11 -10.22
C PRO A 389 2.69 -69.73 -11.62
N ASP A 390 3.12 -70.99 -11.61
CA ASP A 390 3.59 -71.86 -12.71
C ASP A 390 2.76 -71.93 -14.00
#